data_AF-A0A6A6R8Z7-F1
#
_entry.id   AF-A0A6A6R8Z7-F1
#
_cell.length_a   1.000
_cell.length_b   1.000
_cell.length_c   1.000
_cell.angle_alpha   90.00
_cell.angle_beta   90.00
_cell.angle_gamma   90.00
#
_symmetry.space_group_name_H-M   'P 1'
#
loop_
_entity.id
_entity.type
_entity.pdbx_description
1 polymer ?
#
loop_
_entity_poly.entity_id
_entity_poly.type
_entity_poly.pdbx_seq_one_letter_code
_entity_poly.pdbx_strand_id
1 'polypeptide(L)'
;AWGPASPLTFSLSTHNTFNTRDLLLNASLANLPQLYLSIYYITFNGLYTCVAMAYEWNALGTKRRGLRVTKEEGDQRSTHFLQLPYRWALPIAATSGVLHWLMSETLFLVRADVRDRDGKLIDLESFSACGYSPVSLLALFCVASVPILVTAWVVTRSLRQRVPFAAGNSMVVSAACHPPADDVDVHLKKVMWGEVGRFKDVGHCSLSSADVGEPVPGMRYA
;
A
#
# COMPACT_ATOMS: atom_id res chain seq x y z
N ALA A 1 21.93 -7.31 -23.53
CA ALA A 1 21.12 -6.21 -24.08
C ALA A 1 19.96 -5.94 -23.14
N TRP A 2 19.47 -4.69 -23.10
CA TRP A 2 18.36 -4.27 -22.25
C TRP A 2 17.03 -4.73 -22.84
N GLY A 3 16.10 -5.18 -21.99
CA GLY A 3 14.72 -5.31 -22.44
C GLY A 3 14.49 -6.33 -23.55
N PRO A 4 13.48 -6.08 -24.41
CA PRO A 4 13.19 -6.83 -25.63
C PRO A 4 14.34 -6.93 -26.64
N ALA A 5 15.39 -6.10 -26.51
CA ALA A 5 16.58 -6.25 -27.34
C ALA A 5 17.48 -7.42 -26.90
N SER A 6 17.16 -8.09 -25.78
CA SER A 6 17.83 -9.32 -25.37
C SER A 6 17.50 -10.47 -26.32
N PRO A 7 18.53 -11.16 -26.88
CA PRO A 7 18.30 -12.33 -27.74
C PRO A 7 17.96 -13.59 -26.94
N LEU A 8 17.97 -13.50 -25.60
CA LEU A 8 17.78 -14.66 -24.73
C LEU A 8 16.30 -14.99 -24.62
N THR A 9 15.97 -16.23 -24.97
CA THR A 9 14.62 -16.78 -24.87
C THR A 9 14.68 -18.14 -24.21
N PHE A 10 13.60 -18.51 -23.54
CA PHE A 10 13.34 -19.87 -23.10
C PHE A 10 11.89 -20.23 -23.41
N SER A 11 11.64 -21.51 -23.67
CA SER A 11 10.29 -22.04 -23.90
C SER A 11 10.10 -23.24 -22.99
N LEU A 12 8.91 -23.37 -22.39
CA LEU A 12 8.51 -24.59 -21.69
C LEU A 12 8.06 -25.69 -22.65
N SER A 13 7.74 -25.36 -23.91
CA SER A 13 7.34 -26.32 -24.92
C SER A 13 8.53 -26.71 -25.81
N THR A 14 8.70 -28.02 -25.99
CA THR A 14 9.78 -28.66 -26.76
C THR A 14 9.52 -28.70 -28.26
N HIS A 15 8.35 -28.24 -28.72
CA HIS A 15 7.94 -28.33 -30.12
C HIS A 15 8.07 -26.98 -30.83
N ASN A 16 8.84 -26.96 -31.93
CA ASN A 16 8.99 -25.81 -32.85
C ASN A 16 7.75 -25.58 -33.75
N THR A 17 6.55 -25.96 -33.29
CA THR A 17 5.32 -25.88 -34.09
C THR A 17 4.36 -24.87 -33.53
N PHE A 18 3.73 -24.08 -34.40
CA PHE A 18 2.63 -23.20 -34.06
C PHE A 18 1.53 -23.92 -33.26
N ASN A 19 1.40 -23.56 -31.97
CA ASN A 19 0.35 -24.06 -31.09
C ASN A 19 -0.19 -22.93 -30.20
N THR A 20 -1.50 -22.69 -30.28
CA THR A 20 -2.21 -21.70 -29.46
C THR A 20 -1.98 -21.93 -27.96
N ARG A 21 -1.87 -23.19 -27.54
CA ARG A 21 -1.60 -23.54 -26.13
C ARG A 21 -0.25 -22.99 -25.67
N ASP A 22 0.79 -23.15 -26.49
CA ASP A 22 2.16 -22.75 -26.13
C ASP A 22 2.29 -21.23 -26.09
N LEU A 23 1.60 -20.54 -27.01
CA LEU A 23 1.46 -19.09 -26.97
C LEU A 23 0.80 -18.62 -25.67
N LEU A 24 -0.32 -19.24 -25.27
CA LEU A 24 -1.02 -18.89 -24.03
C LEU A 24 -0.18 -19.18 -22.78
N LEU A 25 0.57 -20.29 -22.76
CA LEU A 25 1.46 -20.64 -21.67
C LEU A 25 2.61 -19.64 -21.52
N ASN A 26 3.30 -19.31 -22.62
CA ASN A 26 4.39 -18.34 -22.62
C ASN A 26 3.89 -16.93 -22.26
N ALA A 27 2.72 -16.53 -22.78
CA ALA A 27 2.08 -15.27 -22.43
C ALA A 27 1.71 -15.21 -20.94
N SER A 28 1.17 -16.29 -20.39
CA SER A 28 0.85 -16.39 -18.96
C SER A 28 2.12 -16.29 -18.13
N LEU A 29 3.18 -17.00 -18.51
CA LEU A 29 4.45 -16.99 -17.79
C LEU A 29 5.11 -15.61 -17.76
N ALA A 30 5.08 -14.87 -18.87
CA ALA A 30 5.59 -13.51 -18.92
C ALA A 30 4.79 -12.54 -18.01
N ASN A 31 3.51 -12.81 -17.76
CA ASN A 31 2.61 -11.92 -17.02
C ASN A 31 2.36 -12.33 -15.56
N LEU A 32 2.58 -13.59 -15.16
CA LEU A 32 2.43 -14.04 -13.77
C LEU A 32 3.24 -13.19 -12.77
N PRO A 33 4.49 -12.79 -13.06
CA PRO A 33 5.24 -11.89 -12.19
C PRO A 33 4.63 -10.49 -12.06
N GLN A 34 3.90 -10.00 -13.09
CA GLN A 34 3.18 -8.74 -13.01
C GLN A 34 2.05 -8.82 -11.97
N LEU A 35 1.33 -9.96 -11.91
CA LEU A 35 0.31 -10.19 -10.88
C LEU A 35 0.93 -10.17 -9.48
N TYR A 36 2.11 -10.77 -9.31
CA TYR A 36 2.84 -10.74 -8.04
C TYR A 36 3.20 -9.30 -7.64
N LEU A 37 3.67 -8.46 -8.56
CA LEU A 37 3.95 -7.05 -8.29
C LEU A 37 2.69 -6.26 -7.88
N SER A 38 1.53 -6.57 -8.46
CA SER A 38 0.26 -5.96 -8.05
C SER A 38 -0.12 -6.32 -6.61
N ILE A 39 0.04 -7.59 -6.22
CA ILE A 39 -0.20 -8.04 -4.84
C ILE A 39 0.77 -7.32 -3.89
N TYR A 40 2.05 -7.28 -4.26
CA TYR A 40 3.08 -6.55 -3.53
C TYR A 40 2.70 -5.08 -3.29
N TYR A 41 2.24 -4.38 -4.33
CA TYR A 41 1.76 -3.00 -4.22
C TYR A 41 0.58 -2.86 -3.26
N ILE A 42 -0.44 -3.71 -3.36
CA ILE A 42 -1.62 -3.66 -2.48
C ILE A 42 -1.21 -3.87 -1.02
N THR A 43 -0.32 -4.84 -0.75
CA THR A 43 0.19 -5.10 0.61
C THR A 43 0.96 -3.90 1.16
N PHE A 44 1.86 -3.31 0.38
CA PHE A 44 2.62 -2.14 0.81
C PHE A 44 1.72 -0.92 1.03
N ASN A 45 0.79 -0.66 0.11
CA ASN A 45 -0.16 0.44 0.25
C ASN A 45 -1.04 0.28 1.51
N GLY A 46 -1.49 -0.94 1.80
CA GLY A 46 -2.21 -1.26 3.03
C GLY A 46 -1.38 -1.04 4.29
N LEU A 47 -0.14 -1.53 4.31
CA LEU A 47 0.79 -1.35 5.43
C LEU A 47 1.03 0.13 5.74
N TYR A 48 1.36 0.93 4.73
CA TYR A 48 1.60 2.37 4.92
C TYR A 48 0.33 3.15 5.30
N THR A 49 -0.84 2.67 4.87
CA THR A 49 -2.13 3.20 5.34
C THR A 49 -2.34 2.96 6.84
N CYS A 50 -2.06 1.75 7.32
CA CYS A 50 -2.11 1.44 8.76
C CYS A 50 -1.11 2.30 9.56
N VAL A 51 0.11 2.45 9.06
CA VAL A 51 1.15 3.29 9.70
C VAL A 51 0.68 4.75 9.76
N ALA A 52 0.21 5.32 8.64
CA ALA A 52 -0.28 6.70 8.61
C ALA A 52 -1.46 6.92 9.56
N MET A 53 -2.42 5.99 9.60
CA MET A 53 -3.55 6.01 10.51
C MET A 53 -3.08 5.97 11.97
N ALA A 54 -2.12 5.10 12.31
CA ALA A 54 -1.55 5.02 13.65
C ALA A 54 -0.89 6.34 14.07
N TYR A 55 -0.10 6.97 13.19
CA TYR A 55 0.52 8.27 13.48
C TYR A 55 -0.50 9.40 13.66
N GLU A 56 -1.57 9.41 12.86
CA GLU A 56 -2.62 10.42 12.97
C GLU A 56 -3.45 10.25 14.24
N TRP A 57 -3.85 9.02 14.54
CA TRP A 57 -4.55 8.67 15.78
C TRP A 57 -3.71 9.02 17.00
N ASN A 58 -2.43 8.63 17.01
CA ASN A 58 -1.52 8.93 18.11
C ASN A 58 -1.26 10.43 18.31
N ALA A 59 -1.39 11.24 17.26
CA ALA A 59 -1.26 12.68 17.39
C ALA A 59 -2.43 13.33 18.15
N LEU A 60 -3.59 12.67 18.24
CA LEU A 60 -4.72 13.16 19.04
C LEU A 60 -4.40 13.18 20.53
N GLY A 61 -3.44 12.40 21.02
CA GLY A 61 -2.99 12.47 22.43
C GLY A 61 -1.99 13.60 22.72
N THR A 62 -1.76 14.53 21.79
CA THR A 62 -0.72 15.57 21.92
C THR A 62 -1.18 16.96 21.57
N LYS A 63 -2.08 17.05 20.60
CA LYS A 63 -2.55 18.31 20.08
C LYS A 63 -3.96 18.14 19.56
N ARG A 64 -4.75 19.18 19.73
CA ARG A 64 -6.09 19.27 19.17
C ARG A 64 -6.05 19.18 17.64
N ARG A 65 -6.83 18.27 17.07
CA ARG A 65 -7.02 18.17 15.61
C ARG A 65 -8.49 17.94 15.28
N GLY A 66 -8.94 18.49 14.16
CA GLY A 66 -10.25 18.15 13.60
C GLY A 66 -10.26 16.73 13.05
N LEU A 67 -11.40 16.07 13.19
CA LEU A 67 -11.62 14.73 12.66
C LEU A 67 -11.64 14.74 11.13
N ARG A 68 -11.14 13.66 10.53
CA ARG A 68 -11.11 13.53 9.08
C ARG A 68 -12.35 12.77 8.61
N VAL A 69 -13.16 13.40 7.77
CA VAL A 69 -14.45 12.90 7.29
C VAL A 69 -14.59 13.11 5.78
N THR A 70 -15.51 12.38 5.16
CA THR A 70 -15.73 12.47 3.70
C THR A 70 -16.36 13.79 3.27
N LYS A 71 -17.23 14.35 4.11
CA LYS A 71 -17.87 15.65 3.88
C LYS A 71 -17.68 16.47 5.14
N GLU A 72 -16.80 17.45 5.05
CA GLU A 72 -16.38 18.28 6.18
C GLU A 72 -17.42 19.33 6.56
N GLU A 73 -17.61 19.52 7.86
CA GLU A 73 -18.36 20.61 8.46
C GLU A 73 -17.58 21.18 9.66
N GLY A 74 -17.60 22.50 9.86
CA GLY A 74 -16.88 23.15 10.96
C GLY A 74 -15.34 23.07 10.85
N ASP A 75 -14.67 22.62 11.91
CA ASP A 75 -13.21 22.46 12.02
C ASP A 75 -12.69 21.09 11.52
N GLN A 76 -13.58 20.27 10.95
CA GLN A 76 -13.24 18.95 10.39
C GLN A 76 -12.34 19.07 9.15
N ARG A 77 -11.74 17.95 8.76
CA ARG A 77 -10.85 17.86 7.60
C ARG A 77 -11.44 16.90 6.58
N SER A 78 -11.40 17.27 5.31
CA SER A 78 -11.78 16.35 4.24
C SER A 78 -10.82 15.16 4.14
N THR A 79 -11.32 14.01 3.70
CA THR A 79 -10.47 12.86 3.36
C THR A 79 -9.61 13.16 2.13
N HIS A 80 -8.44 12.53 2.07
CA HIS A 80 -7.64 12.57 0.85
C HIS A 80 -8.33 11.71 -0.22
N PHE A 81 -8.27 12.14 -1.49
CA PHE A 81 -8.82 11.37 -2.61
C PHE A 81 -8.23 9.95 -2.69
N LEU A 82 -6.92 9.82 -2.45
CA LEU A 82 -6.30 8.56 -2.10
C LEU A 82 -6.23 8.49 -0.57
N GLN A 83 -6.79 7.45 0.06
CA GLN A 83 -6.93 7.31 1.52
C GLN A 83 -5.67 7.67 2.35
N LEU A 84 -4.50 7.58 1.72
CA LEU A 84 -3.18 7.89 2.24
C LEU A 84 -2.70 9.30 1.78
N PRO A 85 -2.04 10.11 2.65
CA PRO A 85 -1.47 11.39 2.24
C PRO A 85 -0.55 11.27 1.02
N TYR A 86 -0.66 12.20 0.05
CA TYR A 86 0.07 12.15 -1.23
C TYR A 86 1.58 11.94 -1.11
N ARG A 87 2.21 12.45 -0.05
CA ARG A 87 3.64 12.24 0.25
C ARG A 87 4.05 10.77 0.41
N TRP A 88 3.12 9.89 0.75
CA TRP A 88 3.34 8.45 0.81
C TRP A 88 2.74 7.74 -0.40
N ALA A 89 1.54 8.15 -0.82
CA ALA A 89 0.84 7.51 -1.93
C ALA A 89 1.59 7.65 -3.26
N LEU A 90 2.11 8.85 -3.57
CA LEU A 90 2.80 9.12 -4.83
C LEU A 90 4.11 8.31 -4.97
N PRO A 91 5.04 8.30 -3.98
CA PRO A 91 6.25 7.48 -4.10
C PRO A 91 5.95 5.98 -4.22
N ILE A 92 4.97 5.46 -3.49
CA ILE A 92 4.59 4.04 -3.55
C ILE A 92 4.01 3.70 -4.92
N ALA A 93 3.09 4.53 -5.43
CA ALA A 93 2.50 4.33 -6.76
C ALA A 93 3.53 4.48 -7.88
N ALA A 94 4.41 5.48 -7.80
CA ALA A 94 5.49 5.67 -8.77
C ALA A 94 6.46 4.49 -8.79
N THR A 95 6.89 4.02 -7.61
CA THR A 95 7.77 2.85 -7.50
C THR A 95 7.11 1.60 -8.06
N SER A 96 5.81 1.40 -7.79
CA SER A 96 5.03 0.31 -8.38
C SER A 96 5.03 0.39 -9.92
N GLY A 97 4.72 1.55 -10.48
CA GLY A 97 4.75 1.75 -11.94
C GLY A 97 6.12 1.44 -12.55
N VAL A 98 7.20 1.89 -11.90
CA VAL A 98 8.58 1.58 -12.32
C VAL A 98 8.88 0.09 -12.24
N LEU A 99 8.47 -0.60 -11.17
CA LEU A 99 8.67 -2.04 -11.03
C LEU A 99 7.91 -2.83 -12.11
N HIS A 100 6.67 -2.45 -12.41
CA HIS A 100 5.87 -3.06 -13.47
C HIS A 100 6.51 -2.86 -14.86
N TRP A 101 7.01 -1.64 -15.13
CA TRP A 101 7.75 -1.35 -16.36
C TRP A 101 9.06 -2.14 -16.45
N LEU A 102 9.86 -2.19 -15.38
CA LEU A 102 11.08 -3.00 -15.36
C LEU A 102 10.78 -4.49 -15.51
N MET A 103 9.65 -4.96 -14.98
CA MET A 103 9.21 -6.33 -15.15
C MET A 103 8.88 -6.65 -16.61
N SER A 104 8.25 -5.73 -17.36
CA SER A 104 8.02 -5.93 -18.80
C SER A 104 9.32 -5.93 -19.62
N GLU A 105 10.35 -5.23 -19.14
CA GLU A 105 11.70 -5.31 -19.74
C GLU A 105 12.47 -6.57 -19.30
N THR A 106 12.04 -7.21 -18.21
CA THR A 106 12.70 -8.39 -17.66
C THR A 106 12.17 -9.67 -18.27
N LEU A 107 10.85 -9.78 -18.44
CA LEU A 107 10.17 -10.91 -19.05
C LEU A 107 9.15 -10.39 -20.07
N PHE A 108 9.25 -10.87 -21.30
CA PHE A 108 8.41 -10.43 -22.40
C PHE A 108 8.08 -11.59 -23.33
N LEU A 109 6.90 -11.53 -23.96
CA LEU A 109 6.50 -12.54 -24.94
C LEU A 109 7.20 -12.29 -26.27
N VAL A 110 7.89 -13.30 -26.78
CA VAL A 110 8.48 -13.30 -28.13
C VAL A 110 7.62 -14.17 -29.04
N ARG A 111 7.25 -13.63 -30.19
CA ARG A 111 6.51 -14.33 -31.23
C ARG A 111 7.12 -14.01 -32.59
N ALA A 112 7.52 -15.05 -33.32
CA ALA A 112 8.01 -14.95 -34.69
C ALA A 112 7.08 -15.76 -35.60
N ASP A 113 6.37 -15.06 -36.48
CA ASP A 113 5.47 -15.64 -37.47
C ASP A 113 6.18 -15.63 -38.82
N VAL A 114 6.56 -16.81 -39.33
CA VAL A 114 7.19 -16.94 -40.64
C VAL A 114 6.10 -17.18 -41.69
N ARG A 115 6.15 -16.45 -42.80
CA ARG A 115 5.15 -16.51 -43.87
C ARG A 115 5.83 -16.77 -45.21
N ASP A 116 5.19 -17.61 -46.03
CA ASP A 116 5.61 -17.88 -47.40
C ASP A 116 5.32 -16.69 -48.33
N ARG A 117 5.80 -16.75 -49.58
CA ARG A 117 5.57 -15.75 -50.64
C ARG A 117 4.09 -15.49 -50.90
N ASP A 118 3.25 -16.49 -50.69
CA ASP A 118 1.78 -16.39 -50.80
C ASP A 118 1.11 -15.82 -49.53
N GLY A 119 1.90 -15.43 -48.52
CA GLY A 119 1.43 -14.85 -47.26
C GLY A 119 0.89 -15.86 -46.23
N LYS A 120 0.94 -17.16 -46.53
CA LYS A 120 0.51 -18.25 -45.64
C LYS A 120 1.55 -18.49 -44.54
N LEU A 121 1.08 -18.68 -43.31
CA LEU A 121 1.94 -19.05 -42.16
C LEU A 121 2.61 -20.41 -42.38
N ILE A 122 3.90 -20.45 -42.06
CA ILE A 122 4.71 -21.67 -42.05
C ILE A 122 4.81 -22.12 -40.59
N ASP A 123 3.95 -23.05 -40.19
CA ASP A 123 3.79 -23.48 -38.80
C ASP A 123 5.04 -24.13 -38.20
N LEU A 124 5.90 -24.72 -39.05
CA LEU A 124 7.16 -25.37 -38.66
C LEU A 124 8.31 -24.38 -38.40
N GLU A 125 8.21 -23.16 -38.92
CA GLU A 125 9.23 -22.12 -38.78
C GLU A 125 8.76 -20.99 -37.86
N SER A 126 7.46 -20.93 -37.58
CA SER A 126 6.85 -20.00 -36.64
C SER A 126 6.99 -20.51 -35.20
N PHE A 127 7.41 -19.65 -34.28
CA PHE A 127 7.60 -20.03 -32.88
C PHE A 127 7.15 -18.93 -31.90
N SER A 128 6.84 -19.36 -30.67
CA SER A 128 6.61 -18.48 -29.53
C SER A 128 7.47 -18.92 -28.35
N ALA A 129 8.07 -17.95 -27.66
CA ALA A 129 8.91 -18.18 -26.50
C ALA A 129 8.75 -17.05 -25.47
N CYS A 130 9.26 -17.26 -24.27
CA CYS A 130 9.41 -16.22 -23.26
C CYS A 130 10.83 -15.63 -23.37
N GLY A 131 10.93 -14.36 -23.73
CA GLY A 131 12.18 -13.61 -23.71
C GLY A 131 12.50 -13.11 -22.31
N TYR A 132 13.80 -13.04 -22.00
CA TYR A 132 14.25 -12.46 -20.74
C TYR A 132 15.52 -11.63 -20.88
N SER A 133 15.69 -10.64 -19.98
CA SER A 133 16.89 -9.81 -19.91
C SER A 133 17.51 -9.84 -18.50
N PRO A 134 18.71 -10.43 -18.34
CA PRO A 134 19.44 -10.42 -17.06
C PRO A 134 19.79 -9.01 -16.57
N VAL A 135 20.00 -8.06 -17.48
CA VAL A 135 20.34 -6.67 -17.12
C VAL A 135 19.10 -5.97 -16.56
N SER A 136 17.95 -6.12 -17.21
CA SER A 136 16.67 -5.62 -16.68
C SER A 136 16.33 -6.29 -15.35
N LEU A 137 16.58 -7.60 -15.23
CA LEU A 137 16.38 -8.35 -13.99
C LEU A 137 17.22 -7.79 -12.84
N LEU A 138 18.50 -7.48 -13.08
CA LEU A 138 19.37 -6.86 -12.09
C LEU A 138 18.83 -5.48 -11.66
N ALA A 139 18.42 -4.65 -12.61
CA ALA A 139 17.83 -3.34 -12.32
C ALA A 139 16.53 -3.48 -11.50
N LEU A 140 15.68 -4.46 -11.85
CA LEU A 140 14.45 -4.79 -11.11
C LEU A 140 14.77 -5.13 -9.64
N PHE A 141 15.75 -6.01 -9.39
CA PHE A 141 16.16 -6.36 -8.02
C PHE A 141 16.68 -5.16 -7.24
N CYS A 142 17.52 -4.32 -7.85
CA CYS A 142 18.03 -3.11 -7.21
C CYS A 142 16.88 -2.18 -6.79
N VAL A 143 15.95 -1.88 -7.70
CA VAL A 143 14.81 -0.99 -7.42
C VAL A 143 13.83 -1.63 -6.42
N ALA A 144 13.57 -2.93 -6.51
CA ALA A 144 12.68 -3.65 -5.59
C ALA A 144 13.22 -3.69 -4.15
N SER A 145 14.54 -3.68 -3.97
CA SER A 145 15.16 -3.69 -2.64
C SER A 145 14.93 -2.39 -1.85
N VAL A 146 14.83 -1.24 -2.53
CA VAL A 146 14.67 0.09 -1.90
C VAL A 146 13.44 0.17 -0.99
N PRO A 147 12.21 -0.11 -1.46
CA PRO A 147 11.02 -0.05 -0.60
C PRO A 147 11.08 -1.05 0.56
N ILE A 148 11.71 -2.22 0.38
CA ILE A 148 11.89 -3.20 1.47
C ILE A 148 12.79 -2.64 2.56
N LEU A 149 13.93 -2.05 2.19
CA LEU A 149 14.86 -1.42 3.14
C LEU A 149 14.24 -0.23 3.87
N VAL A 150 13.48 0.61 3.16
CA VAL A 150 12.74 1.74 3.75
C VAL A 150 11.72 1.22 4.75
N THR A 151 10.92 0.21 4.39
CA THR A 151 9.94 -0.38 5.30
C THR A 151 10.60 -1.01 6.53
N ALA A 152 11.70 -1.75 6.35
CA ALA A 152 12.46 -2.32 7.46
C ALA A 152 12.95 -1.21 8.42
N TRP A 153 13.48 -0.12 7.88
CA TRP A 153 13.86 1.05 8.68
C TRP A 153 12.67 1.68 9.41
N VAL A 154 11.52 1.85 8.75
CA VAL A 154 10.30 2.40 9.38
C VAL A 154 9.83 1.52 10.53
N VAL A 155 9.82 0.19 10.35
CA VAL A 155 9.36 -0.76 11.38
C VAL A 155 10.27 -0.76 12.61
N THR A 156 11.57 -0.49 12.45
CA THR A 156 12.48 -0.33 13.61
C THR A 156 12.26 0.95 14.41
N ARG A 157 11.50 1.92 13.89
CA ARG A 157 11.20 3.15 14.63
C ARG A 157 10.08 2.91 15.65
N SER A 158 10.40 3.07 16.93
CA SER A 158 9.39 3.01 17.98
C SER A 158 8.45 4.22 17.89
N LEU A 159 7.15 3.94 17.87
CA LEU A 159 6.12 4.95 18.05
C LEU A 159 5.89 5.12 19.55
N ARG A 160 6.19 6.30 20.11
CA ARG A 160 5.79 6.61 21.48
C ARG A 160 4.26 6.68 21.54
N GLN A 161 3.64 5.63 22.05
CA GLN A 161 2.20 5.52 22.21
C GLN A 161 1.71 6.53 23.26
N ARG A 162 0.70 7.33 22.89
CA ARG A 162 0.09 8.38 23.73
C ARG A 162 -1.43 8.24 23.82
N VAL A 163 -2.02 7.45 22.94
CA VAL A 163 -3.43 7.06 22.95
C VAL A 163 -3.52 5.54 22.86
N PRO A 164 -4.62 4.92 23.32
CA PRO A 164 -4.88 3.50 23.06
C PRO A 164 -4.82 3.21 21.56
N PHE A 165 -4.10 2.16 21.18
CA PHE A 165 -3.91 1.82 19.78
C PHE A 165 -5.23 1.32 19.19
N ALA A 166 -5.86 2.13 18.33
CA ALA A 166 -7.15 1.78 17.75
C ALA A 166 -7.04 0.69 16.69
N ALA A 167 -5.94 0.58 15.93
CA ALA A 167 -5.71 -0.47 14.91
C ALA A 167 -6.85 -0.71 13.88
N GLY A 168 -7.81 0.22 13.73
CA GLY A 168 -9.05 -0.02 12.98
C GLY A 168 -10.15 -0.78 13.74
N ASN A 169 -9.96 -1.06 15.03
CA ASN A 169 -10.99 -1.59 15.93
C ASN A 169 -12.02 -0.52 16.26
N SER A 170 -13.24 -0.71 15.74
CA SER A 170 -14.38 0.17 15.99
C SER A 170 -14.73 0.29 17.47
N MET A 171 -14.45 -0.73 18.29
CA MET A 171 -14.67 -0.69 19.73
C MET A 171 -13.81 0.38 20.42
N VAL A 172 -12.53 0.49 20.04
CA VAL A 172 -11.60 1.48 20.61
C VAL A 172 -12.01 2.89 20.18
N VAL A 173 -12.41 3.05 18.91
CA VAL A 173 -12.90 4.33 18.39
C VAL A 173 -14.22 4.71 19.09
N SER A 174 -15.14 3.78 19.27
CA SER A 174 -16.41 4.04 19.98
C SER A 174 -16.18 4.42 21.43
N ALA A 175 -15.32 3.71 22.15
CA ALA A 175 -14.95 4.05 23.52
C ALA A 175 -14.40 5.49 23.60
N ALA A 176 -13.66 5.91 22.58
CA ALA A 176 -13.13 7.25 22.50
C ALA A 176 -14.16 8.35 22.17
N CYS A 177 -15.34 7.98 21.69
CA CYS A 177 -16.40 8.89 21.26
C CYS A 177 -17.46 9.14 22.34
N HIS A 178 -17.10 9.02 23.62
CA HIS A 178 -17.97 9.33 24.76
C HIS A 178 -17.47 10.57 25.53
N PRO A 179 -17.58 11.78 24.96
CA PRO A 179 -17.28 13.02 25.66
C PRO A 179 -18.31 13.31 26.78
N PRO A 180 -17.98 14.18 27.75
CA PRO A 180 -18.92 14.63 28.77
C PRO A 180 -20.11 15.37 28.14
N ALA A 181 -21.26 15.36 28.82
CA ALA A 181 -22.50 15.94 28.32
C ALA A 181 -22.42 17.45 28.02
N ASP A 182 -21.51 18.16 28.69
CA ASP A 182 -21.31 19.60 28.51
C ASP A 182 -20.55 19.95 27.23
N ASP A 183 -19.88 18.97 26.61
CA ASP A 183 -19.11 19.16 25.39
C ASP A 183 -20.02 18.95 24.17
N VAL A 184 -20.67 20.03 23.74
CA VAL A 184 -21.63 20.01 22.63
C VAL A 184 -20.92 20.08 21.27
N ASP A 185 -21.41 19.30 20.30
CA ASP A 185 -20.91 19.24 18.92
C ASP A 185 -19.41 18.93 18.79
N VAL A 186 -18.89 18.05 19.65
CA VAL A 186 -17.47 17.64 19.69
C VAL A 186 -16.94 17.21 18.32
N HIS A 187 -17.78 16.51 17.55
CA HIS A 187 -17.43 16.00 16.23
C HIS A 187 -17.09 17.09 15.21
N LEU A 188 -17.61 18.31 15.38
CA LEU A 188 -17.36 19.47 14.49
C LEU A 188 -16.14 20.30 14.90
N LYS A 189 -15.57 20.05 16.08
CA LYS A 189 -14.49 20.85 16.69
C LYS A 189 -13.15 20.11 16.64
N LYS A 190 -12.08 20.81 17.01
CA LYS A 190 -10.75 20.19 17.19
C LYS A 190 -10.71 19.44 18.51
N VAL A 191 -10.49 18.12 18.44
CA VAL A 191 -10.51 17.23 19.59
C VAL A 191 -9.10 16.80 20.00
N MET A 192 -8.93 16.51 21.28
CA MET A 192 -7.73 15.92 21.86
C MET A 192 -8.14 14.77 22.78
N TRP A 193 -7.34 13.71 22.81
CA TRP A 193 -7.50 12.58 23.72
C TRP A 193 -6.90 12.93 25.08
N GLY A 194 -7.65 12.67 26.15
CA GLY A 194 -7.16 12.76 27.51
C GLY A 194 -8.24 12.43 28.53
N GLU A 195 -7.91 12.61 29.81
CA GLU A 195 -8.86 12.44 30.91
C GLU A 195 -9.85 13.60 30.93
N VAL A 196 -11.14 13.30 30.82
CA VAL A 196 -12.21 14.31 30.75
C VAL A 196 -13.07 14.35 32.03
N GLY A 197 -12.87 13.38 32.91
CA GLY A 197 -13.52 13.33 34.20
C GLY A 197 -13.15 12.08 34.96
N ARG A 198 -13.58 12.02 36.21
CA ARG A 198 -13.31 10.90 37.10
C ARG A 198 -14.59 10.48 37.81
N PHE A 199 -14.86 9.18 37.82
CA PHE A 199 -15.94 8.61 38.60
C PHE A 199 -15.37 7.65 39.64
N LYS A 200 -15.42 8.07 40.92
CA LYS A 200 -14.74 7.38 42.03
C LYS A 200 -13.23 7.28 41.77
N ASP A 201 -12.69 6.06 41.68
CA ASP A 201 -11.26 5.79 41.45
C ASP A 201 -10.90 5.52 39.98
N VAL A 202 -11.88 5.50 39.08
CA VAL A 202 -11.68 5.24 37.64
C VAL A 202 -11.78 6.54 36.86
N GLY A 203 -10.72 6.90 36.14
CA GLY A 203 -10.73 8.03 35.20
C GLY A 203 -11.50 7.67 33.94
N HIS A 204 -12.10 8.65 33.27
CA HIS A 204 -12.75 8.47 31.97
C HIS A 204 -11.93 9.20 30.91
N CYS A 205 -11.41 8.46 29.93
CA CYS A 205 -10.67 9.06 28.82
C CYS A 205 -11.53 9.09 27.55
N SER A 206 -11.62 10.24 26.91
CA SER A 206 -12.30 10.37 25.63
C SER A 206 -11.73 11.49 24.78
N LEU A 207 -12.16 11.55 23.52
CA LEU A 207 -11.90 12.69 22.65
C LEU A 207 -12.82 13.84 23.05
N SER A 208 -12.25 14.97 23.46
CA SER A 208 -13.01 16.15 23.86
C SER A 208 -12.47 17.42 23.20
N SER A 209 -13.37 18.38 22.98
CA SER A 209 -13.05 19.73 22.51
C SER A 209 -12.67 20.68 23.67
N ALA A 210 -13.06 20.34 24.90
CA ALA A 210 -12.66 21.01 26.13
C ALA A 210 -11.25 20.60 26.60
N ASP A 211 -10.71 21.28 27.61
CA ASP A 211 -9.39 20.96 28.20
C ASP A 211 -9.39 19.59 28.87
N VAL A 212 -8.42 18.76 28.48
CA VAL A 212 -8.27 17.38 28.91
C VAL A 212 -6.97 17.19 29.68
N GLY A 213 -7.02 16.40 30.75
CA GLY A 213 -5.83 16.03 31.54
C GLY A 213 -4.97 14.98 30.84
N GLU A 214 -3.66 14.99 31.12
CA GLU A 214 -2.78 13.92 30.65
C GLU A 214 -3.02 12.65 31.50
N PRO A 215 -3.28 11.48 30.88
CA PRO A 215 -3.52 10.26 31.62
C PRO A 215 -2.28 9.82 32.42
N VAL A 216 -2.48 9.52 33.70
CA VAL A 216 -1.42 9.17 34.66
C VAL A 216 -1.10 7.67 34.57
N PRO A 217 0.17 7.28 34.34
CA PRO A 217 0.57 5.87 34.32
C PRO A 217 0.22 5.15 35.64
N GLY A 218 -0.39 3.96 35.53
CA GLY A 218 -0.76 3.13 36.69
C GLY A 218 -2.17 3.35 37.22
N MET A 219 -2.90 4.35 36.72
CA MET A 219 -4.32 4.55 37.03
C MET A 219 -5.22 3.74 36.10
N ARG A 220 -6.42 3.38 36.59
CA ARG A 220 -7.45 2.70 35.79
C ARG A 220 -8.30 3.73 35.06
N TYR A 221 -8.46 3.52 33.76
CA TYR A 221 -9.28 4.34 32.89
C TYR A 221 -10.39 3.48 32.25
N ALA A 222 -11.60 4.03 32.18
CA ALA A 222 -12.70 3.55 31.38
C ALA A 222 -12.77 4.31 30.05
#